data_AF-A0A3L8AD61-F1
#
_entry.id   AF-A0A3L8AD61-F1
#
_cell.length_a   1.000
_cell.length_b   1.000
_cell.length_c   1.000
_cell.angle_alpha   90.00
_cell.angle_beta   90.00
_cell.angle_gamma   90.00
#
_symmetry.space_group_name_H-M   'P 1'
#
loop_
_entity.id
_entity.type
_entity.pdbx_description
1 polymer ?
#
loop_
_entity_poly.entity_id
_entity_poly.type
_entity_poly.pdbx_seq_one_letter_code
_entity_poly.pdbx_strand_id
1 'polypeptide(L)'
;MEEIKNILISRGYTEKQALAIAPELLQIDNSLQKGFRCWLVSEEETDYIVEGVKLSELKHKFDLTYPAALLTIDWLIKEPERAVKSINRGIK
;
A
#
# COMPACT_ATOMS: atom_id res chain seq x y z
N MET A 1 10.79 -9.69 -8.20
CA MET A 1 9.81 -8.82 -8.90
C MET A 1 8.64 -9.65 -9.43
N GLU A 2 8.90 -10.80 -10.06
CA GLU A 2 7.86 -11.69 -10.59
C GLU A 2 6.92 -12.29 -9.54
N GLU A 3 7.41 -12.61 -8.33
CA GLU A 3 6.56 -13.14 -7.25
C GLU A 3 5.45 -12.18 -6.82
N ILE A 4 5.79 -10.91 -6.58
CA ILE A 4 4.81 -9.86 -6.24
C ILE A 4 3.79 -9.70 -7.36
N LYS A 5 4.27 -9.68 -8.61
CA LYS A 5 3.39 -9.57 -9.79
C LYS A 5 2.40 -10.74 -9.83
N ASN A 6 2.87 -11.97 -9.64
CA ASN A 6 2.03 -13.16 -9.64
C ASN A 6 1.02 -13.17 -8.50
N ILE A 7 1.42 -12.74 -7.29
CA ILE A 7 0.51 -12.63 -6.14
C ILE A 7 -0.57 -11.58 -6.42
N LEU A 8 -0.22 -10.42 -6.98
CA LEU A 8 -1.19 -9.41 -7.40
C LEU A 8 -2.15 -9.98 -8.47
N ILE A 9 -1.64 -10.63 -9.51
CA ILE A 9 -2.49 -11.24 -10.55
C ILE A 9 -3.44 -12.28 -9.96
N SER A 10 -2.93 -13.15 -9.07
CA SER A 10 -3.73 -14.17 -8.39
C SER A 10 -4.82 -13.57 -7.50
N ARG A 11 -4.66 -12.33 -7.03
CA ARG A 11 -5.65 -11.60 -6.23
C ARG A 11 -6.62 -10.75 -7.05
N GLY A 12 -6.61 -10.89 -8.38
CA GLY A 12 -7.56 -10.24 -9.28
C GLY A 12 -7.07 -8.95 -9.93
N TYR A 13 -5.79 -8.61 -9.79
CA TYR A 13 -5.22 -7.47 -10.51
C TYR A 13 -4.89 -7.85 -11.94
N THR A 14 -5.04 -6.89 -12.84
CA THR A 14 -4.57 -7.08 -14.22
C THR A 14 -3.05 -7.07 -14.27
N GLU A 15 -2.47 -7.76 -15.26
CA GLU A 15 -1.02 -7.78 -15.46
C GLU A 15 -0.42 -6.37 -15.54
N LYS A 16 -1.11 -5.43 -16.19
CA LYS A 16 -0.68 -4.02 -16.27
C LYS A 16 -0.62 -3.35 -14.90
N GLN A 17 -1.64 -3.53 -14.06
CA GLN A 17 -1.64 -2.99 -12.70
C GLN A 17 -0.55 -3.63 -11.86
N ALA A 18 -0.40 -4.95 -11.95
CA ALA A 18 0.64 -5.67 -11.22
C ALA A 18 2.05 -5.21 -11.65
N LEU A 19 2.28 -4.95 -12.95
CA LEU A 19 3.55 -4.42 -13.47
C LEU A 19 3.82 -2.98 -13.02
N ALA A 20 2.78 -2.16 -12.87
CA ALA A 20 2.92 -0.78 -12.41
C ALA A 20 3.14 -0.70 -10.88
N ILE A 21 2.40 -1.50 -10.11
CA ILE A 21 2.38 -1.47 -8.64
C ILE A 21 3.56 -2.25 -8.03
N ALA A 22 3.99 -3.36 -8.65
CA ALA A 22 5.09 -4.18 -8.12
C ALA A 22 6.41 -3.40 -7.89
N PRO A 23 6.92 -2.56 -8.81
CA PRO A 23 8.13 -1.78 -8.57
C PRO A 23 7.91 -0.69 -7.51
N GLU A 24 6.72 -0.10 -7.43
CA GLU A 24 6.38 0.90 -6.40
C GLU A 24 6.40 0.24 -5.01
N LEU A 25 5.79 -0.93 -4.85
CA LEU A 25 5.80 -1.73 -3.62
C LEU A 25 7.21 -2.20 -3.22
N LEU A 26 8.12 -2.37 -4.18
CA LEU A 26 9.52 -2.67 -3.89
C LEU A 26 10.31 -1.42 -3.45
N GLN A 27 9.81 -0.22 -3.74
CA GLN A 27 10.44 1.05 -3.41
C GLN A 27 9.79 1.76 -2.22
N ILE A 28 8.82 1.13 -1.57
CA ILE A 28 8.27 1.64 -0.31
C ILE A 28 9.31 1.58 0.80
N ASP A 29 9.05 2.38 1.82
CA ASP A 29 9.85 2.47 3.02
C ASP A 29 10.11 1.10 3.67
N ASN A 30 11.30 0.90 4.24
CA ASN A 30 11.70 -0.37 4.84
C ASN A 30 10.73 -0.83 5.94
N SER A 31 10.12 0.13 6.64
CA SER A 31 9.11 -0.09 7.67
C SER A 31 7.88 -0.83 7.12
N LEU A 32 7.49 -0.50 5.89
CA LEU A 32 6.34 -1.06 5.19
C LEU A 32 6.70 -2.32 4.40
N GLN A 33 7.93 -2.41 3.88
CA GLN A 33 8.43 -3.62 3.23
C GLN A 33 8.29 -4.85 4.13
N LYS A 34 8.48 -4.69 5.44
CA LYS A 34 8.41 -5.81 6.37
C LYS A 34 7.00 -6.42 6.45
N GLY A 35 5.96 -5.59 6.59
CA GLY A 35 4.57 -6.02 6.61
C GLY A 35 4.05 -6.39 5.23
N PHE A 36 4.58 -5.78 4.17
CA PHE A 36 4.31 -6.24 2.81
C PHE A 36 4.83 -7.66 2.59
N ARG A 37 6.07 -7.97 2.97
CA ARG A 37 6.60 -9.34 2.88
C ARG A 37 5.84 -10.32 3.76
N CYS A 38 5.43 -9.91 4.95
CA CYS A 38 4.59 -10.75 5.82
C CYS A 38 3.25 -11.07 5.14
N TRP A 39 2.61 -10.09 4.54
CA TRP A 39 1.39 -10.27 3.76
C TRP A 39 1.56 -11.14 2.51
N LEU A 40 2.72 -11.10 1.86
CA LEU A 40 3.02 -11.98 0.72
C LEU A 40 3.10 -13.46 1.13
N VAL A 41 3.57 -13.75 2.34
CA VAL A 41 3.81 -15.12 2.81
C VAL A 41 2.63 -15.69 3.60
N SER A 42 2.10 -14.92 4.53
CA SER A 42 1.07 -15.36 5.49
C SER A 42 -0.33 -14.85 5.16
N GLU A 43 -0.49 -14.00 4.13
CA GLU A 43 -1.72 -13.25 3.88
C GLU A 43 -2.14 -12.28 5.00
N GLU A 44 -1.31 -12.14 6.03
CA GLU A 44 -1.58 -11.27 7.17
C GLU A 44 -1.39 -9.79 6.82
N GLU A 45 -2.47 -9.03 6.95
CA GLU A 45 -2.46 -7.58 6.78
C GLU A 45 -1.88 -6.94 8.05
N THR A 46 -0.75 -6.25 7.89
CA THR A 46 -0.16 -5.51 9.01
C THR A 46 -0.77 -4.13 9.07
N ASP A 47 -1.26 -3.76 10.25
CA ASP A 47 -1.86 -2.46 10.47
C ASP A 47 -0.79 -1.44 10.84
N TYR A 48 -0.64 -0.41 9.99
CA TYR A 48 0.34 0.65 10.18
C TYR A 48 -0.33 1.95 10.58
N ILE A 49 0.27 2.69 11.50
CA ILE A 49 -0.20 4.02 11.88
C ILE A 49 0.91 5.02 11.57
N VAL A 50 0.65 5.95 10.67
CA VAL A 50 1.60 7.01 10.27
C VAL A 50 0.87 8.33 10.34
N GLU A 51 1.45 9.33 11.02
CA GLU A 51 0.86 10.68 11.16
C GLU A 51 -0.60 10.67 11.69
N GLY A 52 -0.95 9.68 12.51
CA GLY A 52 -2.32 9.48 13.03
C GLY A 52 -3.30 8.85 12.05
N VAL A 53 -2.87 8.48 10.84
CA VAL A 53 -3.66 7.74 9.87
C VAL A 53 -3.33 6.26 9.94
N LYS A 54 -4.37 5.44 10.14
CA LYS A 54 -4.24 3.99 10.24
C LYS A 54 -4.47 3.33 8.87
N LEU A 55 -3.66 2.34 8.51
CA LEU A 55 -3.71 1.65 7.21
C LEU A 55 -5.07 0.99 7.00
N SER A 56 -5.59 0.26 7.99
CA SER A 56 -6.92 -0.36 7.89
C SER A 56 -8.04 0.68 7.72
N GLU A 57 -7.95 1.83 8.39
CA GLU A 57 -8.91 2.92 8.18
C GLU A 57 -8.79 3.51 6.78
N LEU A 58 -7.57 3.75 6.29
CA LEU A 58 -7.33 4.28 4.95
C LEU A 58 -7.89 3.31 3.89
N LYS A 59 -7.63 2.03 4.08
CA LYS A 59 -8.13 0.94 3.26
C LYS A 59 -9.67 0.94 3.22
N HIS A 60 -10.33 1.01 4.38
CA HIS A 60 -11.79 1.00 4.48
C HIS A 60 -12.43 2.32 4.02
N LYS A 61 -11.76 3.45 4.21
CA LYS A 61 -12.27 4.79 3.87
C LYS A 61 -12.26 5.06 2.37
N PHE A 62 -11.32 4.45 1.65
CA PHE A 62 -11.13 4.66 0.22
C PHE A 62 -11.33 3.39 -0.62
N ASP A 63 -11.85 2.32 -0.01
CA ASP A 63 -12.01 0.99 -0.63
C ASP A 63 -10.71 0.53 -1.33
N LEU A 64 -9.57 0.89 -0.73
CA LEU A 64 -8.27 0.58 -1.30
C LEU A 64 -7.92 -0.88 -1.01
N THR A 65 -7.07 -1.41 -1.87
CA THR A 65 -6.46 -2.69 -1.61
C THR A 65 -5.24 -2.54 -0.71
N TYR A 66 -4.84 -3.61 0.00
CA TYR A 66 -3.67 -3.59 0.89
C TYR A 66 -2.40 -2.97 0.25
N PRO A 67 -1.98 -3.35 -0.96
CA PRO A 67 -0.83 -2.70 -1.61
C PRO A 67 -1.05 -1.22 -1.92
N ALA A 68 -2.26 -0.79 -2.31
CA ALA A 68 -2.54 0.62 -2.55
C ALA A 68 -2.54 1.43 -1.23
N ALA A 69 -3.01 0.83 -0.13
CA ALA A 69 -2.94 1.42 1.19
C ALA A 69 -1.48 1.56 1.66
N LEU A 70 -0.64 0.54 1.42
CA LEU A 70 0.80 0.61 1.69
C LEU A 70 1.47 1.74 0.91
N LEU A 71 1.16 1.91 -0.38
CA LEU A 71 1.69 3.01 -1.18
C LEU A 71 1.25 4.39 -0.65
N THR A 72 0.01 4.49 -0.18
CA THR A 72 -0.49 5.74 0.39
C THR A 72 0.21 6.07 1.71
N ILE A 73 0.45 5.06 2.55
CA ILE A 73 1.23 5.23 3.79
C ILE A 73 2.68 5.56 3.46
N ASP A 74 3.29 4.93 2.45
CA ASP A 74 4.64 5.29 1.99
C ASP A 74 4.72 6.75 1.55
N TRP A 75 3.74 7.20 0.78
CA TRP A 75 3.63 8.60 0.39
C TRP A 75 3.45 9.53 1.59
N LEU A 76 2.71 9.09 2.61
CA LEU A 76 2.55 9.82 3.88
C LEU A 76 3.86 9.89 4.68
N ILE A 77 4.71 8.87 4.63
CA ILE A 77 6.04 8.89 5.25
C ILE A 77 6.96 9.87 4.50
N LYS A 78 6.95 9.83 3.16
CA LYS A 78 7.81 10.66 2.31
C LYS A 78 7.39 12.13 2.29
N GLU A 79 6.08 12.39 2.17
CA GLU A 79 5.49 13.72 2.02
C GLU A 79 4.23 13.86 2.90
N PRO A 80 4.38 13.88 4.24
CA PRO A 80 3.26 13.89 5.18
C PRO A 80 2.31 15.07 4.93
N GLU A 81 2.83 16.27 4.72
CA GLU A 81 2.01 17.47 4.50
C GLU A 81 1.10 17.37 3.26
N ARG A 82 1.58 16.74 2.18
CA ARG A 82 0.83 16.59 0.92
C ARG A 82 -0.15 15.43 1.00
N ALA A 83 0.28 14.31 1.57
CA ALA A 83 -0.54 13.14 1.75
C ALA A 83 -1.70 13.42 2.73
N VAL A 84 -1.44 14.03 3.89
CA VAL A 84 -2.49 14.45 4.85
C VAL A 84 -3.48 15.40 4.20
N LYS A 85 -3.03 16.37 3.38
CA LYS A 85 -3.94 17.25 2.63
C LYS A 85 -4.82 16.49 1.64
N SER A 86 -4.26 15.51 0.94
CA SER A 86 -4.98 14.71 -0.06
C SER A 86 -5.97 13.74 0.59
N ILE A 87 -5.56 13.10 1.69
CA ILE A 87 -6.41 12.22 2.51
C ILE A 87 -7.55 13.02 3.14
N ASN A 88 -7.28 14.19 3.71
CA ASN A 88 -8.32 15.08 4.26
C ASN A 88 -9.27 15.61 3.19
N ARG A 89 -8.78 15.85 1.97
CA ARG A 89 -9.63 16.21 0.83
C ARG A 89 -10.45 15.05 0.26
N GLY A 90 -10.20 13.82 0.71
CA GLY A 90 -10.99 12.65 0.32
C GLY A 90 -10.49 11.93 -0.93
N ILE A 91 -9.17 11.95 -1.20
CA ILE A 91 -8.48 11.34 -2.37
C ILE A 91 -9.15 11.69 -3.71
N LYS A 92 -8.47 12.52 -4.51
CA LYS A 92 -8.95 12.95 -5.83
C LYS A 92 -8.15 12.32 -6.95
#